data_AF-A0A7T1MJU3-F1
#
_entry.id   AF-A0A7T1MJU3-F1
#
_cell.length_a   1.000
_cell.length_b   1.000
_cell.length_c   1.000
_cell.angle_alpha   90.00
_cell.angle_beta   90.00
_cell.angle_gamma   90.00
#
_symmetry.space_group_name_H-M   'P 1'
#
loop_
_entity.id
_entity.type
_entity.pdbx_description
1 polymer ?
#
loop_
_entity_poly.entity_id
_entity_poly.type
_entity_poly.pdbx_seq_one_letter_code
_entity_poly.pdbx_strand_id
1 'polypeptide(L)'
;MSPSLTAADDIKQQLNLICAQLNVIQARLELKPTLSSSPWLPLSEAARALHFPSARALRVAIDRGRIPPQFVSATTGETGRRRTLYVDVEGFASHLRNK
;
A
#
# COMPACT_ATOMS: atom_id res chain seq x y z
N MET A 1 -25.64 46.36 26.03
CA MET A 1 -25.91 44.95 25.67
C MET A 1 -24.84 44.53 24.67
N SER A 2 -23.99 43.59 25.06
CA SER A 2 -22.65 43.40 24.48
C SER A 2 -22.66 42.36 23.35
N PRO A 3 -22.46 42.76 22.07
CA PRO A 3 -22.46 41.85 20.91
C PRO A 3 -21.19 40.99 20.78
N SER A 4 -20.26 41.09 21.74
CA SER A 4 -18.94 40.44 21.69
C SER A 4 -18.92 38.99 22.20
N LEU A 5 -19.89 38.60 23.02
CA LEU A 5 -19.96 37.23 23.59
C LEU A 5 -20.36 36.19 22.55
N THR A 6 -21.28 36.54 21.64
CA THR A 6 -21.77 35.64 20.60
C THR A 6 -20.70 35.29 19.56
N ALA A 7 -19.89 36.26 19.15
CA ALA A 7 -18.81 36.03 18.19
C ALA A 7 -17.73 35.09 18.73
N ALA A 8 -17.42 35.18 20.03
CA ALA A 8 -16.45 34.29 20.67
C ALA A 8 -16.98 32.86 20.81
N ASP A 9 -18.28 32.70 21.05
CA ASP A 9 -18.94 31.40 21.10
C ASP A 9 -19.06 30.76 19.71
N ASP A 10 -19.35 31.54 18.67
CA ASP A 10 -19.36 31.07 17.27
C ASP A 10 -17.97 30.57 16.83
N ILE A 11 -16.91 31.30 17.17
CA ILE A 11 -15.53 30.89 16.86
C ILE A 11 -15.17 29.58 17.58
N LYS A 12 -15.58 29.43 18.84
CA LYS A 12 -15.36 28.17 19.59
C LYS A 12 -16.12 27.01 18.96
N GLN A 13 -17.35 27.22 18.53
CA GLN A 13 -18.13 26.17 17.84
C GLN A 13 -17.48 25.76 16.52
N GLN A 14 -16.98 26.72 15.74
CA GLN A 14 -16.26 26.44 14.49
C GLN A 14 -14.96 25.66 14.74
N LEU A 15 -14.18 26.04 15.76
CA LEU A 15 -12.97 25.29 16.13
C LEU A 15 -13.28 23.87 16.58
N ASN A 16 -14.34 23.68 17.38
CA ASN A 16 -14.77 22.34 17.79
C ASN A 16 -15.21 21.48 16.59
N LEU A 17 -15.91 22.09 15.63
CA LEU A 17 -16.28 21.42 14.38
C LEU A 17 -15.05 20.99 13.57
N ILE A 18 -14.07 21.89 13.42
CA ILE A 18 -12.81 21.62 12.71
C ILE A 18 -12.04 20.49 13.42
N CYS A 19 -11.91 20.54 14.75
CA CYS A 19 -11.27 19.48 15.53
C CYS A 19 -12.00 18.14 15.36
N ALA A 20 -13.33 18.13 15.38
CA ALA A 20 -14.11 16.91 15.15
C ALA A 20 -13.90 16.36 13.72
N GLN A 21 -13.86 17.23 12.70
CA GLN A 21 -13.58 16.84 11.32
C GLN A 21 -12.17 16.28 11.16
N LEU A 22 -11.17 16.89 11.79
CA LEU A 22 -9.79 16.40 11.81
C LEU A 22 -9.70 15.04 12.50
N ASN A 23 -10.37 14.85 13.63
CA ASN A 23 -10.42 13.55 14.32
C ASN A 23 -11.06 12.46 13.45
N VAL A 24 -12.11 12.79 12.69
CA VAL A 24 -12.73 11.84 11.75
C VAL A 24 -11.79 11.50 10.59
N ILE A 25 -11.09 12.49 10.05
CA ILE A 25 -10.08 12.27 9.00
C ILE A 25 -8.94 11.41 9.53
N GLN A 26 -8.43 11.71 10.73
CA GLN A 26 -7.36 10.97 11.38
C GLN A 26 -7.81 9.54 11.70
N ALA A 27 -8.99 9.33 12.25
CA ALA A 27 -9.56 8.00 12.48
C ALA A 27 -9.71 7.22 11.16
N ARG A 28 -10.09 7.88 10.05
CA ARG A 28 -10.14 7.25 8.71
C ARG A 28 -8.75 6.93 8.15
N LEU A 29 -7.73 7.71 8.51
CA LEU A 29 -6.33 7.45 8.13
C LEU A 29 -5.71 6.35 8.99
N GLU A 30 -6.05 6.27 10.28
CA GLU A 30 -5.61 5.21 11.21
C GLU A 30 -6.34 3.89 10.94
N LEU A 31 -7.61 3.95 10.53
CA LEU A 31 -8.37 2.80 10.01
C LEU A 31 -7.94 2.40 8.60
N LYS A 32 -7.09 3.18 7.94
CA LYS A 32 -6.38 2.71 6.74
C LYS A 32 -5.35 1.72 7.26
N PRO A 33 -5.50 0.42 7.01
CA PRO A 33 -4.56 -0.55 7.55
C PRO A 33 -3.16 -0.20 7.04
N THR A 34 -2.29 0.23 7.94
CA THR A 34 -0.83 0.24 7.76
C THR A 34 -0.26 -1.17 7.82
N LEU A 35 -1.11 -2.19 7.82
CA LEU A 35 -0.85 -3.48 7.20
C LEU A 35 -1.07 -3.31 5.69
N SER A 36 -0.13 -2.65 5.01
CA SER A 36 0.05 -2.84 3.58
C SER A 36 0.45 -4.30 3.39
N SER A 37 -0.54 -5.19 3.40
CA SER A 37 -0.49 -6.42 2.64
C SER A 37 -0.46 -5.95 1.19
N SER A 38 0.69 -5.47 0.74
CA SER A 38 0.95 -5.29 -0.67
C SER A 38 0.52 -6.60 -1.33
N PRO A 39 -0.40 -6.55 -2.30
CA PRO A 39 -0.95 -7.76 -2.86
C PRO A 39 0.21 -8.55 -3.47
N TRP A 40 0.45 -9.73 -2.90
CA TRP A 40 1.34 -10.73 -3.47
C TRP A 40 0.69 -11.18 -4.78
N LEU A 41 1.17 -10.64 -5.90
CA LEU A 41 0.58 -10.88 -7.21
C LEU A 41 1.27 -12.05 -7.91
N PRO A 42 0.53 -12.92 -8.60
CA PRO A 42 1.14 -13.95 -9.43
C PRO A 42 1.99 -13.32 -10.53
N LEU A 43 3.02 -14.04 -11.00
CA LEU A 43 3.98 -13.56 -12.02
C LEU A 43 3.36 -12.83 -13.23
N SER A 44 2.22 -13.29 -13.73
CA SER A 44 1.54 -12.66 -14.87
C SER A 44 1.04 -11.25 -14.57
N GLU A 45 0.44 -11.07 -13.40
CA GLU A 45 -0.09 -9.78 -12.95
C GLU A 45 1.03 -8.87 -12.48
N ALA A 46 1.97 -9.41 -11.71
CA ALA A 46 3.16 -8.70 -11.25
C ALA A 46 4.00 -8.17 -12.42
N ALA A 47 4.16 -8.95 -13.49
CA ALA A 47 4.90 -8.50 -14.67
C ALA A 47 4.24 -7.28 -15.33
N ARG A 48 2.91 -7.26 -15.40
CA ARG A 48 2.17 -6.12 -15.94
C ARG A 48 2.32 -4.89 -15.05
N ALA A 49 2.18 -5.07 -13.74
CA ALA A 49 2.26 -3.97 -12.77
C ALA A 49 3.66 -3.35 -12.66
N LEU A 50 4.71 -4.17 -12.79
CA LEU A 50 6.11 -3.75 -12.77
C LEU A 50 6.66 -3.39 -14.17
N HIS A 51 5.79 -3.31 -15.20
CA HIS A 51 6.16 -2.99 -16.57
C HIS A 51 7.22 -3.91 -17.21
N PHE A 52 7.24 -5.19 -16.84
CA PHE A 52 8.02 -6.20 -17.53
C PHE A 52 7.33 -6.63 -18.84
N PRO A 53 8.10 -6.97 -19.90
CA PRO A 53 7.53 -7.35 -21.19
C PRO A 53 6.77 -8.68 -21.16
N SER A 54 7.03 -9.55 -20.17
CA SER A 54 6.28 -10.78 -19.96
C SER A 54 6.52 -11.38 -18.56
N ALA A 55 5.64 -12.29 -18.14
CA ALA A 55 5.83 -13.10 -16.93
C ALA A 55 7.15 -13.89 -16.95
N ARG A 56 7.59 -14.34 -18.13
CA ARG A 56 8.86 -15.06 -18.32
C ARG A 56 10.06 -14.12 -18.13
N ALA A 57 9.97 -12.89 -18.61
CA ALA A 57 11.00 -11.88 -18.38
C ALA A 57 11.12 -11.54 -16.88
N LEU A 58 9.99 -11.41 -16.19
CA LEU A 58 9.97 -11.22 -14.74
C LEU A 58 10.61 -12.41 -14.00
N ARG A 59 10.26 -13.65 -14.38
CA ARG A 59 10.89 -14.86 -13.84
C ARG A 59 12.41 -14.85 -14.01
N VAL A 60 12.90 -14.54 -15.21
CA VAL A 60 14.34 -14.45 -15.48
C VAL A 60 15.00 -13.35 -14.62
N ALA A 61 14.32 -12.24 -14.35
CA ALA A 61 14.84 -11.20 -13.47
C ALA A 61 14.95 -11.67 -12.01
N ILE A 62 13.98 -12.45 -11.52
CA ILE A 62 14.04 -13.12 -10.21
C ILE A 62 15.21 -14.10 -10.17
N ASP A 63 15.30 -14.99 -11.16
CA ASP A 63 16.35 -16.03 -11.21
C ASP A 63 17.77 -15.41 -11.30
N ARG A 64 17.90 -14.21 -11.88
CA ARG A 64 19.15 -13.43 -11.95
C ARG A 64 19.43 -12.58 -10.71
N GLY A 65 18.58 -12.63 -9.68
CA GLY A 65 18.74 -11.86 -8.45
C GLY A 65 18.50 -10.35 -8.61
N ARG A 66 17.86 -9.90 -9.70
CA ARG A 66 17.51 -8.48 -9.89
C ARG A 66 16.35 -8.05 -9.00
N ILE A 67 15.50 -9.01 -8.63
CA ILE A 67 14.43 -8.82 -7.66
C ILE A 67 14.88 -9.51 -6.37
N PRO A 68 15.05 -8.77 -5.27
CA PRO A 68 15.44 -9.34 -3.99
C PRO A 68 14.46 -10.41 -3.51
N PRO A 69 14.94 -11.50 -2.88
CA PRO A 69 14.09 -12.63 -2.49
C PRO A 69 13.04 -12.25 -1.45
N GLN A 70 13.24 -11.18 -0.66
CA GLN A 70 12.21 -10.72 0.28
C GLN A 70 10.90 -10.27 -0.40
N PHE A 71 10.95 -9.93 -1.69
CA PHE A 71 9.77 -9.53 -2.47
C PHE A 71 9.21 -10.69 -3.30
N VAL A 72 9.68 -11.93 -3.10
CA VAL A 72 9.26 -13.09 -3.88
C VAL A 72 8.86 -14.24 -2.95
N SER A 73 7.65 -14.76 -3.14
CA SER A 73 7.13 -15.92 -2.42
C SER A 73 6.76 -17.03 -3.39
N ALA A 74 6.88 -18.28 -2.95
CA ALA A 74 6.59 -19.46 -3.74
C ALA A 74 5.63 -20.38 -3.00
N THR A 75 4.52 -20.76 -3.65
CA THR A 75 3.66 -21.84 -3.17
C THR A 75 3.91 -23.09 -3.98
N THR A 76 4.01 -24.24 -3.31
CA THR A 76 3.97 -25.56 -3.94
C THR A 76 2.51 -25.92 -4.24
N GLY A 77 2.19 -26.20 -5.49
CA GLY A 77 0.89 -26.76 -5.86
C GLY A 77 0.68 -28.16 -5.30
N GLU A 78 -0.56 -28.65 -5.29
CA GLU A 78 -0.98 -29.94 -4.67
C GLU A 78 -0.16 -31.16 -5.11
N THR A 79 0.43 -31.13 -6.31
CA THR A 79 1.26 -32.21 -6.86
C THR A 79 2.75 -32.07 -6.54
N GLY A 80 3.17 -31.04 -5.80
CA GLY A 80 4.56 -30.73 -5.45
C GLY A 80 5.46 -30.30 -6.62
N ARG A 81 5.02 -30.50 -7.87
CA ARG A 81 5.82 -30.26 -9.09
C ARG A 81 5.72 -28.83 -9.63
N ARG A 82 4.58 -28.15 -9.47
CA ARG A 82 4.39 -26.78 -9.96
C ARG A 82 4.52 -25.79 -8.80
N ARG A 83 5.49 -24.87 -8.92
CA ARG A 83 5.65 -23.74 -8.00
C ARG A 83 5.01 -22.49 -8.61
N THR A 84 4.00 -21.96 -7.94
CA THR A 84 3.44 -20.65 -8.29
C THR A 84 4.23 -19.59 -7.56
N LEU A 85 4.79 -18.64 -8.31
CA LEU A 85 5.54 -17.52 -7.75
C LEU A 85 4.64 -16.30 -7.63
N TYR A 86 4.72 -15.66 -6.48
CA TYR A 86 4.07 -14.41 -6.13
C TYR A 86 5.12 -13.35 -5.87
N VAL A 87 4.81 -12.11 -6.22
CA VAL A 87 5.71 -10.97 -6.08
C VAL A 87 4.99 -9.87 -5.31
N ASP A 88 5.68 -9.34 -4.30
CA ASP A 88 5.29 -8.13 -3.60
C ASP A 88 5.60 -6.92 -4.50
N VAL A 89 4.60 -6.46 -5.24
CA VAL A 89 4.76 -5.39 -6.23
C VAL A 89 4.92 -4.03 -5.58
N GLU A 90 4.11 -3.67 -4.58
CA GLU A 90 4.22 -2.35 -3.93
C GLU A 90 5.49 -2.23 -3.11
N GLY A 91 5.88 -3.28 -2.40
CA GLY A 91 7.13 -3.35 -1.64
C GLY A 91 8.33 -3.20 -2.55
N PHE A 92 8.36 -3.93 -3.67
CA PHE A 92 9.45 -3.80 -4.65
C PHE A 92 9.46 -2.44 -5.34
N ALA A 93 8.30 -1.90 -5.74
CA ALA A 93 8.21 -0.57 -6.35
C ALA A 93 8.65 0.55 -5.38
N SER A 94 8.35 0.39 -4.09
CA SER A 94 8.79 1.33 -3.05
C SER A 94 10.30 1.21 -2.80
N HIS A 95 10.83 -0.01 -2.81
CA HIS A 95 12.28 -0.25 -2.74
C HIS A 95 13.05 0.37 -3.92
N LEU A 96 12.47 0.36 -5.12
CA LEU A 96 13.07 1.03 -6.29
C LEU A 96 13.04 2.56 -6.17
N ARG A 97 12.02 3.14 -5.53
CA ARG A 97 11.89 4.59 -5.33
C ARG A 97 12.82 5.14 -4.26
N ASN A 98 13.17 4.32 -3.26
CA ASN A 98 13.97 4.71 -2.10
C ASN A 98 15.45 4.31 -2.19
N LYS A 99 15.90 3.85 -3.36
CA LYS A 99 17.28 3.45 -3.64
C LYS A 99 18.04 4.56 -4.36
#